data_AF-A0A8C3TTY6-F1
#
_entry.id   AF-A0A8C3TTY6-F1
#
_cell.length_a   1.000
_cell.length_b   1.000
_cell.length_c   1.000
_cell.angle_alpha   90.00
_cell.angle_beta   90.00
_cell.angle_gamma   90.00
#
_symmetry.space_group_name_H-M   'P 1'
#
loop_
_entity.id
_entity.type
_entity.pdbx_description
1 polymer ?
#
loop_
_entity_poly.entity_id
_entity_poly.type
_entity_poly.pdbx_seq_one_letter_code
_entity_poly.pdbx_strand_id
1 'polypeptide(L)'
;MAALGGRGRAAAALLRRGAAPGAAPGAAPGAGQRRHRHKEKWAATAPRVPSTRLALHHFDTSYGLALGALWPSVRAALLCEQKYGALLNNFAAADHVPQELELLNATNFISEAPQKAQLWQQEMSPPLCTSISSKIKCYTFPRGDITRFRPAR
;
A
#
# COMPACT_ATOMS: atom_id res chain seq x y z
N MET A 1 31.91 19.07 -50.53
CA MET A 1 31.92 20.26 -49.67
C MET A 1 32.73 19.94 -48.43
N ALA A 2 33.84 20.64 -48.19
CA ALA A 2 34.67 20.51 -47.00
C ALA A 2 34.67 21.86 -46.25
N ALA A 3 34.48 21.82 -44.93
CA ALA A 3 34.82 22.86 -43.96
C ALA A 3 34.94 22.13 -42.60
N LEU A 4 36.14 21.87 -42.05
CA LEU A 4 36.94 22.78 -41.19
C LEU A 4 36.05 23.42 -40.12
N GLY A 5 36.08 22.98 -38.87
CA GLY A 5 37.12 23.26 -37.87
C GLY A 5 36.40 23.88 -36.65
N GLY A 6 36.61 23.41 -35.43
CA GLY A 6 37.62 24.02 -34.59
C GLY A 6 37.41 23.65 -33.11
N ARG A 7 38.53 23.32 -32.48
CA ARG A 7 38.72 22.97 -31.07
C ARG A 7 38.70 24.22 -30.19
N GLY A 8 38.34 24.06 -28.93
CA GLY A 8 38.82 24.94 -27.85
C GLY A 8 37.77 25.18 -26.75
N ARG A 9 38.10 25.26 -25.46
CA ARG A 9 39.36 25.12 -24.72
C ARG A 9 39.01 24.72 -23.29
N ALA A 10 39.86 23.91 -22.69
CA ALA A 10 39.92 23.73 -21.25
C ALA A 10 40.32 25.05 -20.56
N ALA A 11 39.69 25.36 -19.43
CA ALA A 11 40.16 26.38 -18.49
C ALA A 11 40.56 25.69 -17.19
N ALA A 12 41.87 25.55 -17.01
CA ALA A 12 42.48 25.20 -15.74
C ALA A 12 42.57 26.47 -14.88
N ALA A 13 42.00 26.46 -13.69
CA ALA A 13 42.28 27.43 -12.65
C ALA A 13 43.07 26.73 -11.54
N LEU A 14 44.39 26.85 -11.63
CA LEU A 14 45.32 26.72 -10.53
C LEU A 14 45.17 27.90 -9.58
N LEU A 15 45.58 27.68 -8.32
CA LEU A 15 45.87 28.58 -7.18
C LEU A 15 45.10 28.05 -5.95
N ARG A 16 45.69 27.71 -4.81
CA ARG A 16 47.00 28.07 -4.24
C ARG A 16 47.32 27.09 -3.11
N ARG A 17 48.56 26.60 -3.04
CA ARG A 17 49.15 25.99 -1.83
C ARG A 17 49.29 27.07 -0.76
N GLY A 18 48.79 26.80 0.43
CA GLY A 18 49.16 27.48 1.67
C GLY A 18 49.42 26.42 2.72
N ALA A 19 50.68 26.26 3.12
CA ALA A 19 51.12 25.41 4.21
C ALA A 19 51.54 26.31 5.38
N ALA A 20 51.04 26.04 6.58
CA ALA A 20 51.72 26.38 7.84
C ALA A 20 51.21 25.46 8.97
N PRO A 21 52.04 25.19 10.01
CA PRO A 21 51.98 24.00 10.84
C PRO A 21 51.45 24.26 12.26
N GLY A 22 50.93 23.23 12.93
CA GLY A 22 50.54 23.27 14.34
C GLY A 22 50.36 21.86 14.92
N ALA A 23 51.09 21.59 16.00
CA ALA A 23 51.24 20.31 16.72
C ALA A 23 49.93 19.78 17.35
N ALA A 24 49.55 18.51 17.11
CA ALA A 24 49.70 17.33 17.98
C ALA A 24 48.40 17.00 18.80
N PRO A 25 48.33 15.86 19.53
CA PRO A 25 47.75 14.59 19.07
C PRO A 25 46.49 14.19 19.87
N GLY A 26 45.57 13.43 19.27
CA GLY A 26 44.45 12.90 20.05
C GLY A 26 43.44 12.05 19.30
N ALA A 27 43.29 10.82 19.80
CA ALA A 27 42.07 10.01 19.82
C ALA A 27 41.59 9.31 18.52
N ALA A 28 41.82 7.99 18.56
CA ALA A 28 40.82 6.93 18.34
C ALA A 28 40.56 6.42 16.91
N PRO A 29 40.27 5.10 16.79
CA PRO A 29 40.51 4.32 15.59
C PRO A 29 39.40 4.55 14.58
N GLY A 30 39.78 4.74 13.32
CA GLY A 30 38.86 4.70 12.19
C GLY A 30 38.23 3.32 12.12
N ALA A 31 37.02 3.19 12.65
CA ALA A 31 36.11 2.10 12.33
C ALA A 31 35.88 2.18 10.81
N GLY A 32 36.65 1.38 10.07
CA GLY A 32 36.49 1.25 8.63
C GLY A 32 35.09 0.75 8.34
N GLN A 33 34.20 1.66 7.97
CA GLN A 33 32.87 1.33 7.51
C GLN A 33 33.05 0.55 6.21
N ARG A 34 33.04 -0.79 6.33
CA ARG A 34 33.18 -1.72 5.23
C ARG A 34 32.10 -1.39 4.20
N ARG A 35 32.55 -0.78 3.11
CA ARG A 35 31.77 -0.49 1.92
C ARG A 35 31.37 -1.82 1.30
N HIS A 36 30.20 -2.34 1.65
CA HIS A 36 29.48 -3.28 0.79
C HIS A 36 28.93 -2.51 -0.44
N ARG A 37 29.84 -1.90 -1.22
CA ARG A 37 29.47 -1.30 -2.50
C ARG A 37 29.54 -2.42 -3.53
N HIS A 38 28.42 -3.13 -3.66
CA HIS A 38 28.28 -4.15 -4.67
C HIS A 38 28.54 -3.53 -6.05
N LYS A 39 29.41 -4.17 -6.85
CA LYS A 39 29.76 -3.69 -8.19
C LYS A 39 28.51 -3.74 -9.06
N GLU A 40 28.15 -2.62 -9.66
CA GLU A 40 27.04 -2.53 -10.60
C GLU A 40 27.34 -3.42 -11.80
N LYS A 41 26.43 -4.35 -12.09
CA LYS A 41 26.64 -5.33 -13.15
C LYS A 41 26.37 -4.62 -14.48
N TRP A 42 27.43 -4.41 -15.25
CA TRP A 42 27.43 -3.75 -16.57
C TRP A 42 26.62 -4.47 -17.65
N ALA A 43 26.35 -5.77 -17.44
CA ALA A 43 25.42 -6.53 -18.26
C ALA A 43 24.03 -6.38 -17.65
N ALA A 44 23.22 -5.47 -18.21
CA ALA A 44 21.81 -5.36 -17.91
C ALA A 44 21.11 -6.67 -18.29
N THR A 45 21.02 -7.62 -17.36
CA THR A 45 19.96 -8.62 -17.42
C THR A 45 18.66 -7.84 -17.50
N ALA A 46 17.81 -8.15 -18.49
CA ALA A 46 16.58 -7.42 -18.79
C ALA A 46 15.88 -6.93 -17.51
N PRO A 47 15.33 -5.69 -17.51
CA PRO A 47 14.76 -5.10 -16.30
C PRO A 47 13.80 -6.10 -15.67
N ARG A 48 14.08 -6.48 -14.42
CA ARG A 48 13.28 -7.47 -13.70
C ARG A 48 11.86 -6.93 -13.60
N VAL A 49 10.92 -7.57 -14.27
CA VAL A 49 9.50 -7.26 -14.11
C VAL A 49 9.15 -7.53 -12.65
N PRO A 50 8.65 -6.54 -11.90
CA PRO A 50 8.29 -6.76 -10.50
C PRO A 50 7.13 -7.75 -10.45
N SER A 51 7.13 -8.62 -9.44
CA SER A 51 6.09 -9.65 -9.26
C SER A 51 4.68 -9.07 -9.22
N THR A 52 4.52 -7.86 -8.69
CA THR A 52 3.26 -7.12 -8.67
C THR A 52 2.74 -6.79 -10.07
N ARG A 53 3.62 -6.45 -11.02
CA ARG A 53 3.21 -6.23 -12.43
C ARG A 53 2.83 -7.52 -13.12
N LEU A 54 3.52 -8.63 -12.83
CA LEU A 54 3.15 -9.93 -13.38
C LEU A 54 1.78 -10.39 -12.85
N ALA A 55 1.52 -10.21 -11.55
CA ALA A 55 0.23 -10.51 -10.94
C ALA A 55 -0.90 -9.66 -11.54
N LEU A 56 -0.68 -8.35 -11.73
CA LEU A 56 -1.66 -7.47 -12.36
C LEU A 56 -1.94 -7.86 -13.81
N HIS A 57 -0.92 -8.23 -14.57
CA HIS A 57 -1.10 -8.72 -15.94
C HIS A 57 -1.98 -9.98 -15.96
N HIS A 58 -1.71 -10.93 -15.06
CA HIS A 58 -2.53 -12.14 -14.95
C HIS A 58 -3.99 -11.82 -14.56
N PHE A 59 -4.21 -10.87 -13.65
CA PHE A 59 -5.56 -10.44 -13.30
C PHE A 59 -6.29 -9.76 -14.47
N ASP A 60 -5.60 -8.90 -15.21
CA ASP A 60 -6.16 -8.23 -16.40
C ASP A 60 -6.55 -9.25 -17.48
N THR A 61 -5.77 -10.31 -17.70
CA THR A 61 -6.12 -11.37 -18.66
C THR A 61 -7.24 -12.27 -18.18
N SER A 62 -7.23 -12.66 -16.91
CA SER A 62 -8.13 -13.69 -16.38
C SER A 62 -9.48 -13.11 -15.94
N TYR A 63 -9.48 -12.02 -15.17
CA TYR A 63 -10.71 -11.39 -14.67
C TYR A 63 -11.32 -10.41 -15.67
N GLY A 64 -10.54 -9.87 -16.62
CA GLY A 64 -11.06 -9.08 -17.73
C GLY A 64 -12.08 -9.84 -18.57
N LEU A 65 -11.85 -11.13 -18.81
CA LEU A 65 -12.78 -12.00 -19.54
C LEU A 65 -14.02 -12.36 -18.70
N ALA A 66 -13.83 -12.63 -17.40
CA ALA A 66 -14.93 -13.07 -16.52
C ALA A 66 -15.90 -11.93 -16.13
N LEU A 67 -15.37 -10.73 -15.91
CA LEU A 67 -16.15 -9.57 -15.40
C LEU A 67 -16.46 -8.53 -16.48
N GLY A 68 -15.81 -8.60 -17.65
CA GLY A 68 -16.05 -7.71 -18.78
C GLY A 68 -16.01 -6.23 -18.39
N ALA A 69 -17.12 -5.52 -18.60
CA ALA A 69 -17.24 -4.09 -18.29
C ALA A 69 -17.14 -3.75 -16.79
N LEU A 70 -17.32 -4.72 -15.89
CA LEU A 70 -17.16 -4.54 -14.44
C LEU A 70 -15.69 -4.65 -14.01
N TRP A 71 -14.80 -5.20 -14.84
CA TRP A 71 -13.41 -5.38 -14.46
C TRP A 71 -12.69 -4.08 -14.07
N PRO A 72 -12.83 -2.95 -14.80
CA PRO A 72 -12.16 -1.71 -14.43
C PRO A 72 -12.54 -1.20 -13.03
N SER A 73 -13.79 -1.41 -12.59
CA SER A 73 -14.22 -0.98 -11.25
C SER A 73 -13.64 -1.88 -10.16
N VAL A 74 -13.60 -3.20 -10.37
CA VAL A 74 -12.95 -4.15 -9.47
C VAL A 74 -11.44 -3.90 -9.42
N ARG A 75 -10.80 -3.68 -10.56
CA ARG A 75 -9.38 -3.35 -10.66
C ARG A 75 -9.03 -2.08 -9.90
N ALA A 76 -9.85 -1.03 -10.03
CA ALA A 76 -9.69 0.18 -9.23
C ALA A 76 -9.81 -0.13 -7.73
N ALA A 77 -10.82 -0.91 -7.31
CA ALA A 77 -11.00 -1.30 -5.91
C ALA A 77 -9.82 -2.11 -5.35
N LEU A 78 -9.18 -2.97 -6.14
CA LEU A 78 -8.00 -3.75 -5.73
C LEU A 78 -6.75 -2.88 -5.53
N LEU A 79 -6.61 -1.83 -6.33
CA LEU A 79 -5.45 -0.93 -6.32
C LEU A 79 -5.61 0.26 -5.38
N CYS A 80 -6.86 0.58 -5.02
CA CYS A 80 -7.19 1.59 -4.02
C CYS A 80 -7.07 1.04 -2.59
N GLU A 81 -7.14 1.96 -1.64
CA GLU A 81 -7.17 1.62 -0.24
C GLU A 81 -8.38 0.74 0.10
N GLN A 82 -8.13 -0.30 0.88
CA GLN A 82 -9.17 -1.25 1.29
C GLN A 82 -10.00 -0.69 2.44
N LYS A 83 -11.29 -0.98 2.40
CA LYS A 83 -12.20 -0.66 3.51
C LYS A 83 -12.09 -1.72 4.59
N TYR A 84 -11.91 -1.29 5.84
CA TYR A 84 -11.79 -2.16 6.99
C TYR A 84 -13.06 -2.14 7.84
N GLY A 85 -13.31 -3.24 8.55
CA GLY A 85 -14.35 -3.35 9.58
C GLY A 85 -13.72 -3.58 10.95
N ALA A 86 -14.34 -3.02 11.99
CA ALA A 86 -13.96 -3.25 13.38
C ALA A 86 -14.72 -4.46 13.92
N LEU A 87 -14.02 -5.59 14.06
CA LEU A 87 -14.57 -6.78 14.70
C LEU A 87 -14.52 -6.63 16.22
N LEU A 88 -15.67 -6.74 16.87
CA LEU A 88 -15.77 -6.59 18.31
C LEU A 88 -15.23 -7.85 18.99
N ASN A 89 -14.30 -7.66 19.93
CA ASN A 89 -13.81 -8.73 20.78
C ASN A 89 -14.82 -9.01 21.90
N ASN A 90 -15.57 -10.10 21.79
CA ASN A 90 -16.56 -10.50 22.79
C ASN A 90 -15.99 -10.84 24.16
N PHE A 91 -14.68 -11.04 24.28
CA PHE A 91 -13.99 -11.31 25.54
C PHE A 91 -13.44 -10.05 26.22
N ALA A 92 -13.45 -8.91 25.52
CA ALA A 92 -13.09 -7.64 26.14
C ALA A 92 -14.28 -7.13 26.97
N ALA A 93 -14.04 -6.80 28.23
CA ALA A 93 -15.05 -6.30 29.18
C ALA A 93 -15.43 -4.83 28.91
N ALA A 94 -15.88 -4.53 27.70
CA ALA A 94 -16.08 -3.17 27.22
C ALA A 94 -17.44 -3.01 26.52
N ASP A 95 -18.48 -2.81 27.32
CA ASP A 95 -19.83 -2.46 26.82
C ASP A 95 -19.85 -1.05 26.16
N HIS A 96 -18.81 -0.24 26.37
CA HIS A 96 -18.67 1.10 25.79
C HIS A 96 -18.14 1.10 24.35
N VAL A 97 -17.36 0.10 23.94
CA VAL A 97 -16.82 -0.01 22.58
C VAL A 97 -17.90 0.02 21.49
N PRO A 98 -19.02 -0.72 21.58
CA PRO A 98 -20.07 -0.63 20.57
C PRO A 98 -20.69 0.77 20.49
N GLN A 99 -20.90 1.43 21.64
CA GLN A 99 -21.44 2.79 21.69
C GLN A 99 -20.48 3.81 21.06
N GLU A 100 -19.18 3.69 21.32
CA GLU A 100 -18.16 4.55 20.69
C GLU A 100 -18.14 4.38 19.17
N LEU A 101 -18.28 3.15 18.67
CA LEU A 101 -18.33 2.88 17.23
C LEU A 101 -19.59 3.45 16.59
N GLU A 102 -20.72 3.41 17.29
CA GLU A 102 -21.99 4.02 16.85
C GLU A 102 -21.90 5.55 16.84
N LEU A 103 -21.22 6.16 17.81
CA LEU A 103 -20.91 7.60 17.82
C LEU A 103 -20.02 8.02 16.65
N LEU A 104 -19.17 7.11 16.16
CA LEU A 104 -18.38 7.29 14.94
C LEU A 104 -19.19 7.04 13.66
N ASN A 105 -20.51 6.81 13.75
CA ASN A 105 -21.37 6.52 12.62
C ASN A 105 -21.05 5.20 11.90
N ALA A 106 -20.40 4.26 12.60
CA ALA A 106 -20.20 2.90 12.11
C ALA A 106 -21.41 2.04 12.48
N THR A 107 -21.86 1.19 11.55
CA THR A 107 -23.01 0.32 11.77
C THR A 107 -22.62 -1.15 11.77
N ASN A 108 -23.34 -1.95 12.55
CA ASN A 108 -23.14 -3.40 12.59
C ASN A 108 -23.77 -4.06 11.36
N PHE A 109 -22.94 -4.36 10.36
CA PHE A 109 -23.45 -4.92 9.11
C PHE A 109 -23.95 -6.36 9.25
N ILE A 110 -23.51 -7.10 10.26
CA ILE A 110 -23.91 -8.49 10.48
C ILE A 110 -25.37 -8.57 10.94
N SER A 111 -25.80 -7.64 11.79
CA SER A 111 -27.21 -7.54 12.18
C SER A 111 -28.10 -7.03 11.05
N GLU A 112 -27.58 -6.19 10.16
CA GLU A 112 -28.32 -5.69 8.98
C GLU A 112 -28.40 -6.72 7.84
N ALA A 113 -27.44 -7.63 7.75
CA ALA A 113 -27.34 -8.61 6.67
C ALA A 113 -28.62 -9.45 6.45
N PRO A 114 -29.26 -10.05 7.47
CA PRO A 114 -30.47 -10.84 7.26
C PRO A 114 -31.66 -9.98 6.77
N GLN A 115 -31.78 -8.74 7.26
CA GLN A 115 -32.84 -7.81 6.82
C GLN A 115 -32.65 -7.42 5.35
N LYS A 116 -31.41 -7.10 4.97
CA LYS A 116 -31.07 -6.82 3.56
C LYS A 116 -31.32 -8.07 2.71
N ALA A 117 -30.86 -9.24 3.13
CA ALA A 117 -31.06 -10.48 2.40
C ALA A 117 -32.54 -10.77 2.09
N GLN A 118 -33.45 -10.51 3.02
CA GLN A 118 -34.90 -10.65 2.81
C GLN A 118 -35.44 -9.70 1.73
N LEU A 119 -34.94 -8.45 1.68
CA LEU A 119 -35.31 -7.49 0.63
C LEU A 119 -34.87 -7.96 -0.77
N TRP A 120 -33.64 -8.47 -0.89
CA TRP A 120 -33.13 -8.99 -2.17
C TRP A 120 -33.82 -10.30 -2.59
N GLN A 121 -34.25 -11.12 -1.63
CA GLN A 121 -34.99 -12.37 -1.87
C GLN A 121 -36.41 -12.15 -2.40
N GLN A 122 -36.96 -10.94 -2.25
CA GLN A 122 -38.25 -10.59 -2.83
C GLN A 122 -38.16 -10.37 -4.36
N GLU A 123 -36.97 -10.10 -4.91
CA GLU A 123 -36.74 -9.93 -6.35
C GLU A 123 -36.22 -11.18 -7.07
N MET A 124 -35.55 -12.13 -6.39
CA MET A 124 -35.08 -13.39 -7.01
C MET A 124 -34.99 -14.53 -5.98
N SER A 125 -35.38 -15.74 -6.42
CA SER A 125 -35.44 -17.04 -5.72
C SER A 125 -34.11 -17.52 -5.06
N PRO A 126 -34.09 -18.77 -4.51
CA PRO A 126 -34.61 -19.21 -3.22
C PRO A 126 -33.72 -18.75 -2.04
N PRO A 127 -34.17 -18.87 -0.77
CA PRO A 127 -33.54 -18.20 0.36
C PRO A 127 -32.10 -18.69 0.62
N LEU A 128 -31.14 -17.79 0.42
CA LEU A 128 -29.79 -17.97 0.93
C LEU A 128 -29.85 -17.90 2.46
N CYS A 129 -29.75 -19.06 3.10
CA CYS A 129 -29.64 -19.17 4.55
C CYS A 129 -28.30 -18.60 4.99
N THR A 130 -28.26 -17.32 5.33
CA THR A 130 -27.13 -16.73 6.05
C THR A 130 -27.27 -17.09 7.53
N SER A 131 -27.06 -18.37 7.86
CA SER A 131 -26.96 -18.80 9.25
C SER A 131 -25.63 -18.31 9.82
N ILE A 132 -25.59 -17.02 10.16
CA ILE A 132 -24.43 -16.36 10.75
C ILE A 132 -24.56 -16.46 12.26
N SER A 133 -23.44 -16.76 12.94
CA SER A 133 -23.41 -16.81 14.40
C SER A 133 -23.83 -15.46 14.99
N SER A 134 -24.84 -15.49 15.86
CA SER A 134 -25.42 -14.31 16.53
C SER A 134 -24.43 -13.57 17.45
N LYS A 135 -23.27 -14.17 17.73
CA LYS A 135 -22.25 -13.58 18.60
C LYS A 135 -21.27 -12.68 17.85
N ILE A 136 -21.21 -12.72 16.52
CA ILE A 136 -20.24 -11.92 15.76
C ILE A 136 -20.82 -10.52 15.57
N LYS A 137 -20.13 -9.52 16.10
CA LYS A 137 -20.45 -8.10 15.89
C LYS A 137 -19.31 -7.45 15.12
N CYS A 138 -19.62 -6.84 13.99
CA CYS A 138 -18.60 -6.18 13.16
C CYS A 138 -19.14 -4.86 12.62
N TYR A 139 -18.40 -3.78 12.88
CA TYR A 139 -18.79 -2.43 12.56
C TYR A 139 -18.08 -1.93 11.31
N THR A 140 -18.82 -1.28 10.42
CA THR A 140 -18.29 -0.69 9.18
C THR A 140 -18.92 0.68 8.95
N PHE A 141 -18.15 1.62 8.39
CA PHE A 141 -18.69 2.90 7.94
C PHE A 141 -19.62 2.73 6.73
N PRO A 142 -20.57 3.65 6.49
CA PRO A 142 -21.52 3.56 5.37
C PRO A 142 -20.83 3.58 4.00
N ARG A 143 -21.54 3.17 2.95
CA ARG A 143 -20.99 3.15 1.58
C ARG A 143 -20.58 4.56 1.15
N GLY A 144 -19.38 4.70 0.60
CA GLY A 144 -18.80 5.99 0.19
C GLY A 144 -17.96 6.66 1.28
N ASP A 145 -18.11 6.26 2.54
CA ASP A 145 -17.25 6.71 3.63
C ASP A 145 -15.95 5.89 3.68
N ILE A 146 -14.82 6.61 3.64
CA ILE A 146 -13.44 6.10 3.63
C ILE A 146 -12.71 6.33 4.98
N THR A 147 -13.45 6.74 6.02
CA THR A 147 -12.88 6.91 7.36
C THR A 147 -12.29 5.59 7.89
N ARG A 148 -11.22 5.72 8.68
CA ARG A 148 -10.51 4.58 9.28
C ARG A 148 -10.82 4.48 10.76
N PHE A 149 -10.97 3.25 11.24
CA PHE A 149 -10.99 2.98 12.67
C PHE A 149 -9.62 3.28 13.28
N ARG A 150 -9.63 3.71 14.54
CA ARG A 150 -8.39 3.79 15.32
C ARG A 150 -7.87 2.37 15.56
N PRO A 151 -6.54 2.18 15.66
CA PRO A 151 -5.97 0.91 16.06
C PRO A 151 -6.54 0.43 17.41
N ALA A 152 -6.88 -0.85 17.50
CA ALA A 152 -7.32 -1.46 18.76
C ALA A 152 -6.19 -1.37 19.81
N ARG A 153 -6.57 -1.12 21.07
CA ARG A 153 -5.65 -1.03 22.22
C ARG A 153 -5.70 -2.29 23.07
#